data_AF-A0A0N8QBU5-F1
#
_entry.id   AF-A0A0N8QBU5-F1
#
_cell.length_a   1.000
_cell.length_b   1.000
_cell.length_c   1.000
_cell.angle_alpha   90.00
_cell.angle_beta   90.00
_cell.angle_gamma   90.00
#
_symmetry.space_group_name_H-M   'P 1'
#
loop_
_entity.id
_entity.type
_entity.pdbx_description
1 polymer ?
#
loop_
_entity_poly.entity_id
_entity_poly.type
_entity_poly.pdbx_seq_one_letter_code
_entity_poly.pdbx_strand_id
1 'polypeptide(L)' 'MAPRLVSLIIRDVQILRGRYGPRQLPERIPMSESVGEVIAVGEGVSQVKPAELVLCLGTGGVALAEFLFKPSRPMELQR' A
#
# COMPACT_ATOMS: atom_id res chain seq x y z
N MET A 1 -4.92 -2.84 7.49
CA MET A 1 -4.22 -1.95 8.46
C MET A 1 -4.82 -0.56 8.35
N ALA A 2 -4.80 0.23 9.42
CA ALA A 2 -5.25 1.62 9.45
C ALA A 2 -4.04 2.58 9.41
N PRO A 3 -3.84 3.34 8.32
CA PRO A 3 -2.71 4.25 8.19
C PRO A 3 -2.86 5.47 9.12
N ARG A 4 -1.75 5.88 9.74
CA ARG A 4 -1.66 7.12 10.55
C ARG A 4 -0.78 8.18 9.90
N LEU A 5 0.22 7.73 9.13
CA LEU A 5 1.13 8.58 8.38
C LEU A 5 1.25 8.04 6.95
N VAL A 6 1.32 8.95 6.00
CA VAL A 6 1.50 8.66 4.58
C VAL A 6 2.64 9.49 4.04
N SER A 7 3.41 8.93 3.11
CA SER A 7 4.50 9.63 2.44
C SER A 7 4.09 10.00 1.02
N LEU A 8 4.38 11.25 0.64
CA LEU A 8 4.33 11.72 -0.74
C LEU A 8 5.73 11.64 -1.31
N ILE A 9 5.95 10.73 -2.26
CA ILE A 9 7.24 10.58 -2.93
C ILE A 9 7.12 10.99 -4.40
N ILE A 10 8.25 11.36 -5.03
CA ILE A 10 8.27 11.81 -6.44
C ILE A 10 7.62 10.81 -7.39
N ARG A 11 7.69 9.52 -7.07
CA ARG A 11 7.06 8.44 -7.82
C ARG A 11 5.55 8.61 -7.94
N ASP A 12 4.88 9.10 -6.90
CA ASP A 12 3.44 9.35 -6.94
C ASP A 12 3.10 10.42 -7.97
N VAL A 13 3.91 11.49 -8.03
CA VAL A 13 3.79 12.54 -9.04
C VAL A 13 4.02 11.98 -10.45
N GLN A 14 5.00 11.09 -10.63
CA GLN A 14 5.27 10.47 -11.94
C GLN A 14 4.13 9.53 -12.36
N ILE A 15 3.52 8.79 -11.43
CA ILE A 15 2.34 7.95 -11.69
C ILE A 15 1.15 8.82 -12.12
N LEU A 16 0.87 9.90 -11.38
CA LEU A 16 -0.21 10.84 -11.71
C LEU A 16 0.00 11.50 -13.09
N ARG A 17 1.25 11.71 -13.49
CA ARG A 17 1.62 12.24 -14.82
C ARG A 17 1.69 11.18 -15.92
N GLY A 18 1.42 9.91 -15.60
CA GLY A 18 1.51 8.80 -16.56
C GLY A 18 2.93 8.53 -17.06
N ARG A 19 3.96 8.91 -16.30
CA ARG A 19 5.38 8.80 -16.66
C ARG A 19 6.10 7.64 -15.97
N TYR A 20 5.43 6.90 -15.09
CA TYR A 20 6.01 5.80 -14.34
C TYR A 20 5.11 4.57 -14.38
N GLY A 21 5.64 3.48 -14.94
CA GLY A 21 4.92 2.22 -15.12
C GLY A 21 3.79 2.30 -16.16
N PRO A 22 2.97 1.24 -16.27
CA PRO A 22 1.77 1.25 -17.11
C PRO A 22 0.80 2.35 -16.68
N ARG A 23 0.04 2.89 -17.64
CA ARG A 23 -1.03 3.85 -17.35
C ARG A 23 -2.02 3.20 -16.38
N GLN A 24 -2.20 3.86 -15.25
CA GLN A 24 -3.08 3.37 -14.20
C GLN A 24 -4.52 3.77 -14.50
N LEU A 25 -5.46 3.04 -13.90
CA LEU A 25 -6.87 3.40 -13.93
C LEU A 25 -7.07 4.82 -13.35
N PRO A 26 -7.95 5.65 -13.91
CA PRO A 26 -8.23 6.99 -13.39
C PRO A 26 -8.66 7.02 -11.93
N GLU A 27 -9.32 5.96 -11.45
CA GLU A 27 -9.82 5.81 -10.09
C GLU A 27 -8.73 5.38 -9.09
N ARG A 28 -7.50 5.15 -9.58
CA ARG A 28 -6.42 4.69 -8.71
C ARG A 28 -6.01 5.80 -7.75
N ILE A 29 -6.15 5.49 -6.47
CA ILE A 29 -5.71 6.36 -5.39
C ILE A 29 -4.17 6.39 -5.33
N PRO A 30 -3.55 7.59 -5.35
CA PRO A 30 -2.10 7.77 -5.29
C PRO A 30 -1.56 7.58 -3.86
N MET A 31 -0.25 7.78 -3.70
CA MET A 31 0.58 7.49 -2.52
C MET A 31 1.05 6.04 -2.52
N SER A 32 2.36 5.87 -2.28
CA SER A 32 3.05 4.58 -2.41
C SER A 32 3.49 3.97 -1.08
N GLU A 33 3.51 4.75 0.00
CA GLU A 33 4.01 4.31 1.30
C GLU A 33 3.19 4.88 2.46
N SER A 34 3.04 4.08 3.52
CA SER A 34 2.28 4.43 4.72
C SER A 34 2.76 3.67 5.95
N VAL A 35 2.59 4.26 7.13
CA VAL A 35 2.79 3.60 8.43
C VAL A 35 1.47 3.60 9.19
N GLY A 36 1.13 2.47 9.80
CA GLY A 36 -0.13 2.29 10.47
C GLY A 36 -0.20 1.06 11.35
N GLU A 37 -1.38 0.81 11.88
CA GLU A 37 -1.66 -0.30 12.79
C GLU A 37 -2.43 -1.42 12.08
N VAL A 38 -2.06 -2.68 12.32
CA VAL A 38 -2.81 -3.82 11.81
C VAL A 38 -4.13 -3.96 12.56
N ILE A 39 -5.25 -3.76 11.85
CA ILE A 39 -6.61 -3.89 12.43
C ILE A 39 -7.23 -5.28 12.23
N ALA A 40 -6.76 -6.05 11.25
CA ALA A 40 -7.24 -7.39 10.93
C ALA A 40 -6.19 -8.13 10.10
N VAL A 41 -6.21 -9.47 10.21
CA VAL A 41 -5.31 -10.38 9.51
C VAL A 41 -6.15 -11.50 8.88
N GLY A 42 -5.86 -11.86 7.62
CA GLY A 42 -6.57 -12.94 6.92
C GLY A 42 -6.11 -14.33 7.34
N GLU A 43 -6.89 -15.36 6.99
CA GLU A 43 -6.55 -16.75 7.27
C GLU A 43 -5.19 -17.14 6.65
N GLY A 44 -4.39 -17.90 7.41
CA GLY A 44 -3.07 -18.37 6.97
C GLY A 44 -1.94 -17.33 7.01
N VAL A 45 -2.21 -16.11 7.49
CA VAL A 45 -1.19 -15.08 7.69
C VAL A 45 -0.70 -15.13 9.14
N SER A 46 0.60 -15.33 9.32
CA SER A 46 1.24 -15.48 10.64
C SER A 46 2.40 -14.50 10.89
N GLN A 47 2.78 -13.71 9.89
CA GLN A 47 3.94 -12.81 9.93
C GLN A 47 3.66 -11.50 10.67
N VAL A 48 2.39 -11.14 10.85
CA VAL A 48 1.95 -9.92 11.52
C VAL A 48 0.72 -10.25 12.38
N LYS A 49 0.50 -9.47 13.43
CA LYS A 49 -0.66 -9.60 14.31
C LYS A 49 -1.46 -8.29 14.42
N PRO A 50 -2.75 -8.35 14.81
CA PRO A 50 -3.49 -7.15 15.16
C PRO A 50 -2.76 -6.30 16.22
N ALA A 51 -2.95 -4.98 16.14
CA ALA A 51 -2.28 -3.95 16.93
C ALA A 51 -0.77 -3.76 16.68
N GLU A 52 -0.18 -4.49 15.73
CA GLU A 52 1.22 -4.30 15.35
C GLU A 52 1.39 -3.06 14.46
N LEU A 53 2.48 -2.32 14.69
CA LEU A 53 2.87 -1.18 13.85
C LEU A 53 3.64 -1.68 12.64
N VAL A 54 3.15 -1.35 11.45
CA VAL A 54 3.72 -1.83 10.19
C VAL A 54 3.99 -0.70 9.22
N LEU A 55 5.11 -0.82 8.50
CA LEU A 55 5.39 -0.05 7.29
C LEU A 55 4.84 -0.81 6.09
N CYS A 56 4.01 -0.17 5.28
CA CYS A 56 3.50 -0.71 4.03
C CYS A 56 4.11 0.01 2.84
N LEU A 57 4.73 -0.76 1.96
CA LEU A 57 5.28 -0.30 0.68
C LEU A 57 4.47 -0.92 -0.47
N GLY A 58 4.05 -0.11 -1.42
CA GLY A 58 3.38 -0.61 -2.62
C GLY A 58 2.68 0.48 -3.42
N THR A 59 2.64 0.32 -4.74
CA THR A 59 1.83 1.24 -5.57
C THR A 59 0.37 0.85 -5.47
N GLY A 60 -0.42 1.64 -4.75
CA GLY A 60 -1.87 1.52 -4.76
C GLY A 60 -2.50 1.84 -3.42
N GLY A 61 -3.15 3.00 -3.35
CA GLY A 61 -4.20 3.27 -2.37
C GLY A 61 -3.77 3.42 -0.93
N VAL A 62 -2.52 3.76 -0.66
CA VAL A 62 -2.04 3.92 0.73
C VAL A 62 -2.43 5.26 1.37
N ALA A 63 -3.13 6.15 0.66
CA ALA A 63 -3.60 7.40 1.25
C ALA A 63 -5.03 7.77 0.87
N LEU A 64 -5.78 8.16 1.90
CA LEU A 64 -7.21 8.52 1.94
C LEU A 64 -8.18 7.37 2.19
N ALA A 65 -7.74 6.11 2.15
CA ALA A 65 -8.55 5.01 2.67
C ALA A 65 -8.26 4.80 4.16
N GLU A 66 -9.30 4.73 5.00
CA GLU A 66 -9.18 4.35 6.42
C GLU A 66 -8.54 2.96 6.60
N PHE A 67 -8.60 2.12 5.56
CA PHE A 67 -8.10 0.76 5.58
C PHE A 67 -7.33 0.41 4.32
N LEU A 68 -6.13 -0.18 4.51
CA LEU A 68 -5.33 -0.80 3.45
C LEU A 68 -5.36 -2.32 3.59
N PHE A 69 -5.62 -2.98 2.46
CA PHE A 69 -5.40 -4.42 2.30
C PHE A 69 -4.06 -4.68 1.62
N LYS A 70 -3.17 -5.43 2.28
CA LYS A 70 -1.87 -5.81 1.74
C LYS A 70 -1.75 -7.33 1.70
N PRO A 71 -1.45 -7.94 0.54
CA PRO A 71 -1.11 -9.35 0.48
C PRO A 71 0.12 -9.65 1.35
N SER A 72 0.02 -10.69 2.17
CA SER A 72 1.09 -11.19 3.04
C SER A 72 2.14 -12.01 2.29
N ARG A 73 1.77 -12.61 1.15
CA ARG A 73 2.72 -13.36 0.33
C ARG A 73 3.71 -12.40 -0.36
N PRO A 74 5.01 -12.73 -0.38
CA PRO A 74 5.94 -12.04 -1.25
C PRO A 74 5.44 -12.15 -2.69
N MET A 75 5.49 -11.03 -3.40
CA MET A 75 5.15 -10.99 -4.81
C MET A 75 6.25 -11.78 -5.54
N GLU A 76 5.95 -12.99 -6.03
CA GLU A 76 6.83 -13.67 -6.97
C GLU A 76 7.02 -12.73 -8.16
N LEU A 77 8.27 -12.39 -8.48
CA LEU A 77 8.57 -11.63 -9.68
C LEU A 77 8.04 -12.44 -10.87
N GLN A 78 6.93 -11.99 -11.45
CA GLN A 78 6.49 -12.47 -12.76
C GLN A 78 7.63 -12.12 -13.73
N ARG A 79 8.37 -13.16 -14.14
CA ARG A 79 9.42 -13.09 -15.16
C ARG A 79 8.82 -12.80 -16.52
#